data_AF-A0A1I6XMF2-F1
#
_entry.id   AF-A0A1I6XMF2-F1
#
_cell.length_a   1.000
_cell.length_b   1.000
_cell.length_c   1.000
_cell.angle_alpha   90.00
_cell.angle_beta   90.00
_cell.angle_gamma   90.00
#
_symmetry.space_group_name_H-M   'P 1'
#
loop_
_entity.id
_entity.type
_entity.pdbx_description
1 polymer ?
#
loop_
_entity_poly.entity_id
_entity_poly.type
_entity_poly.pdbx_seq_one_letter_code
_entity_poly.pdbx_strand_id
1 'polypeptide(L)'
;MARVHRYRSVATAQIGLPSHVLREKAERPELARDFEVNQLGCAMGSVMSRTTMDKQRDHSFGHHLRLALLIAITAGSVPASAASFDCNRARLPDEQAICASRQLSELDVEMSVRYQMLTGLVAMGTRGDMGDEQQSWLSARKKCGANQACLLGAYRSRIQTLKDEYARLASRGPF
;
A
#
# COMPACT_ATOMS: atom_id res chain seq x y z
N MET A 1 -48.17 -28.35 -8.89
CA MET A 1 -47.58 -29.69 -9.00
C MET A 1 -46.97 -29.84 -10.39
N ALA A 2 -45.80 -30.47 -10.45
CA ALA A 2 -44.89 -30.66 -11.59
C ALA A 2 -45.57 -31.36 -12.81
N ARG A 3 -45.07 -31.42 -14.05
CA ARG A 3 -43.70 -31.42 -14.60
C ARG A 3 -43.78 -31.54 -16.15
N VAL A 4 -42.69 -31.22 -16.83
CA VAL A 4 -42.21 -31.71 -18.16
C VAL A 4 -42.82 -31.15 -19.46
N HIS A 5 -42.20 -30.10 -20.00
CA HIS A 5 -42.06 -29.93 -21.46
C HIS A 5 -40.61 -30.16 -21.90
N ARG A 6 -40.37 -31.42 -22.26
CA ARG A 6 -39.57 -31.93 -23.38
C ARG A 6 -38.76 -30.86 -24.16
N TYR A 7 -37.48 -30.69 -23.87
CA TYR A 7 -36.52 -30.11 -24.82
C TYR A 7 -35.89 -31.25 -25.62
N ARG A 8 -36.11 -31.20 -26.93
CA ARG A 8 -35.68 -32.19 -27.92
C ARG A 8 -34.24 -31.89 -28.31
N SER A 9 -33.38 -32.91 -28.24
CA SER A 9 -32.01 -32.89 -28.77
C SER A 9 -31.98 -32.48 -30.24
N VAL A 10 -31.09 -31.55 -30.58
CA VAL A 10 -30.37 -31.57 -31.85
C VAL A 10 -28.89 -31.59 -31.50
N ALA A 11 -28.31 -32.78 -31.61
CA ALA A 11 -26.88 -33.00 -31.56
C ALA A 11 -26.34 -32.92 -32.98
N THR A 12 -25.33 -32.10 -33.23
CA THR A 12 -24.27 -32.34 -34.22
C THR A 12 -23.25 -31.19 -34.19
N ALA A 13 -22.09 -31.43 -33.58
CA ALA A 13 -20.76 -31.01 -34.03
C ALA A 13 -19.74 -31.32 -32.92
N GLN A 14 -19.47 -32.60 -32.69
CA GLN A 14 -18.30 -33.04 -31.93
C GLN A 14 -17.04 -32.74 -32.76
N ILE A 15 -16.33 -31.66 -32.42
CA ILE A 15 -14.89 -31.57 -32.68
C ILE A 15 -14.23 -32.32 -31.52
N GLY A 16 -13.53 -33.41 -31.85
CA GLY A 16 -12.86 -34.27 -30.89
C GLY A 16 -11.80 -33.52 -30.09
N LEU A 17 -12.12 -33.20 -28.84
CA LEU A 17 -11.11 -32.89 -27.84
C LEU A 17 -10.76 -34.18 -27.08
N PRO A 18 -9.47 -34.49 -26.91
CA PRO A 18 -9.03 -35.71 -26.27
C PRO A 18 -9.36 -35.73 -24.76
N SER A 19 -9.71 -36.92 -24.27
CA SER A 19 -10.25 -37.22 -22.93
C SER A 19 -9.34 -36.85 -21.75
N HIS A 20 -8.10 -36.41 -21.99
CA HIS A 20 -7.17 -35.98 -20.95
C HIS A 20 -7.39 -34.52 -20.51
N VAL A 21 -8.12 -33.70 -21.27
CA VAL A 21 -8.33 -32.26 -20.97
C VAL A 21 -9.48 -32.00 -19.98
N LEU A 22 -10.38 -32.98 -19.76
CA LEU A 22 -11.52 -32.83 -18.83
C LEU A 22 -11.22 -33.27 -17.38
N ARG A 23 -9.99 -33.71 -17.09
CA ARG A 23 -9.58 -34.24 -15.78
C ARG A 23 -8.47 -33.39 -15.11
N GLU A 24 -8.53 -32.07 -15.24
CA GLU A 24 -7.68 -31.16 -14.45
C GLU A 24 -8.47 -29.99 -13.83
N LYS A 25 -9.78 -29.92 -14.04
CA LYS A 25 -10.63 -28.80 -13.60
C LYS A 25 -11.36 -29.00 -12.27
N ALA A 26 -11.05 -30.07 -11.56
CA ALA A 26 -11.50 -30.33 -10.20
C ALA A 26 -10.24 -30.62 -9.38
N GLU A 27 -10.13 -30.02 -8.19
CA GLU A 27 -9.01 -30.16 -7.24
C GLU A 27 -7.87 -29.14 -7.38
N ARG A 28 -8.14 -27.86 -7.05
CA ARG A 28 -7.20 -27.08 -6.23
C ARG A 28 -7.89 -25.98 -5.41
N PRO A 29 -8.40 -26.29 -4.20
CA PRO A 29 -8.77 -25.29 -3.22
C PRO A 29 -7.65 -25.15 -2.18
N GLU A 30 -6.47 -24.66 -2.55
CA GLU A 30 -5.47 -24.26 -1.54
C GLU A 30 -4.42 -23.31 -2.13
N LEU A 31 -4.76 -22.01 -2.16
CA LEU A 31 -3.77 -20.93 -2.24
C LEU A 31 -4.34 -19.63 -1.64
N ALA A 32 -5.17 -19.81 -0.61
CA ALA A 32 -5.53 -18.78 0.35
C ALA A 32 -4.78 -19.10 1.64
N ARG A 33 -3.50 -18.73 1.68
CA ARG A 33 -2.60 -18.57 2.84
C ARG A 33 -1.17 -18.69 2.31
N ASP A 34 -0.62 -17.58 1.82
CA ASP A 34 0.82 -17.26 1.81
C ASP A 34 1.04 -15.76 1.48
N PHE A 35 0.06 -14.91 1.82
CA PHE A 35 0.33 -13.50 2.12
C PHE A 35 0.50 -13.40 3.63
N GLU A 36 1.48 -14.13 4.16
CA GLU A 36 2.12 -13.75 5.41
C GLU A 36 2.90 -12.48 5.08
N VAL A 37 2.15 -11.36 5.09
CA VAL A 37 2.70 -10.02 5.20
C VAL A 37 3.64 -10.10 6.38
N ASN A 38 4.93 -9.99 6.08
CA ASN A 38 5.98 -9.82 7.06
C ASN A 38 5.62 -8.60 7.92
N GLN A 39 4.87 -8.86 8.99
CA GLN A 39 4.47 -7.96 10.07
C GLN A 39 5.65 -7.73 11.03
N LEU A 40 6.86 -7.68 10.48
CA LEU A 40 8.10 -7.36 11.17
C LEU A 40 8.77 -6.21 10.43
N GLY A 41 8.20 -5.01 10.61
CA GLY A 41 8.74 -3.79 9.99
C GLY A 41 8.19 -2.45 10.46
N CYS A 42 7.11 -2.39 11.26
CA CYS A 42 6.57 -1.11 11.76
C CYS A 42 6.56 -0.96 13.29
N ALA A 43 7.18 -1.86 14.03
CA ALA A 43 7.37 -1.70 15.47
C ALA A 43 8.82 -2.01 15.83
N MET A 44 9.60 -0.97 16.09
CA MET A 44 10.65 -0.86 17.14
C MET A 44 11.53 0.36 16.81
N GLY A 45 10.87 1.51 16.73
CA GLY A 45 11.46 2.82 16.93
C GLY A 45 10.83 3.51 18.14
N SER A 46 10.36 2.74 19.13
CA SER A 46 10.18 3.28 20.47
C SER A 46 11.58 3.64 20.95
N VAL A 47 11.93 4.92 20.83
CA VAL A 47 12.88 5.53 21.76
C VAL A 47 12.44 5.05 23.14
N MET A 48 13.28 4.22 23.76
CA MET A 48 13.22 3.96 25.18
C MET A 48 13.40 5.32 25.85
N SER A 49 12.30 6.02 26.10
CA SER A 49 12.24 7.00 27.18
C SER A 49 12.45 6.19 28.46
N ARG A 50 13.73 6.01 28.79
CA ARG A 50 14.20 5.68 30.13
C ARG A 50 13.90 6.91 30.98
N THR A 51 12.64 7.15 31.30
CA THR A 51 12.31 7.91 32.49
C THR A 51 12.61 6.96 33.65
N THR A 52 13.75 7.18 34.28
CA THR A 52 14.01 6.70 35.62
C THR A 52 12.76 6.94 36.45
N MET A 53 12.22 5.88 37.07
CA MET A 53 11.14 5.95 38.05
C MET A 53 11.47 7.05 39.05
N ASP A 54 10.80 8.19 38.92
CA ASP A 54 10.83 9.25 39.91
C ASP A 54 10.07 8.71 41.12
N LYS A 55 10.83 8.42 42.17
CA LYS A 55 10.35 7.98 43.47
C LYS A 55 9.51 9.11 44.04
N GLN A 56 8.19 9.01 43.84
CA GLN A 56 7.18 9.81 44.51
C GLN A 56 7.52 9.87 46.00
N ARG A 57 8.04 11.02 46.41
CA ARG A 57 8.29 11.36 47.80
C ARG A 57 7.37 12.52 48.12
N ASP A 58 6.32 12.19 48.85
CA ASP A 58 5.46 13.15 49.52
C ASP A 58 6.31 14.13 50.32
N HIS A 59 6.30 15.41 49.95
CA HIS A 59 6.76 16.48 50.82
C HIS A 59 5.84 17.70 50.71
N SER A 60 5.01 17.80 51.75
CA SER A 60 4.65 19.02 52.48
C SER A 60 3.79 20.06 51.77
N PHE A 61 2.53 20.08 52.22
CA PHE A 61 1.70 21.25 52.43
C PHE A 61 2.55 22.47 52.82
N GLY A 62 2.59 23.48 51.96
CA GLY A 62 3.18 24.79 52.22
C GLY A 62 2.39 25.83 51.46
N HIS A 63 1.49 26.52 52.17
CA HIS A 63 0.66 27.60 51.67
C HIS A 63 1.52 28.76 51.14
N HIS A 64 1.77 28.80 49.83
CA HIS A 64 2.22 30.01 49.15
C HIS A 64 1.29 30.34 47.98
N LEU A 65 0.35 31.22 48.29
CA LEU A 65 -0.45 32.06 47.41
C LEU A 65 0.42 32.68 46.28
N ARG A 66 0.43 32.07 45.08
CA ARG A 66 0.55 32.79 43.78
C ARG A 66 -0.17 31.99 42.68
N LEU A 67 -1.14 32.67 42.08
CA LEU A 67 -1.99 32.31 40.95
C LEU A 67 -1.33 31.33 39.94
N ALA A 68 -1.74 30.07 39.97
CA ALA A 68 -1.37 29.06 38.98
C ALA A 68 -2.22 29.26 37.71
N LEU A 69 -1.67 29.92 36.69
CA LEU A 69 -2.31 30.02 35.38
C LEU A 69 -1.87 28.83 34.50
N LEU A 70 -2.87 28.03 34.14
CA LEU A 70 -2.83 26.75 33.44
C LEU A 70 -2.10 26.84 32.08
N ILE A 71 -0.98 26.12 31.95
CA ILE A 71 -0.38 25.82 30.65
C ILE A 71 -1.18 24.64 30.07
N ALA A 72 -2.13 24.94 29.19
CA ALA A 72 -2.83 23.93 28.40
C ALA A 72 -1.84 23.35 27.37
N ILE A 73 -1.27 22.18 27.66
CA ILE A 73 -0.50 21.40 26.69
C ILE A 73 -1.50 20.84 25.68
N THR A 74 -1.71 21.55 24.58
CA THR A 74 -2.37 20.99 23.40
C THR A 74 -1.39 19.99 22.78
N ALA A 75 -1.47 18.73 23.19
CA ALA A 75 -0.82 17.63 22.51
C ALA A 75 -1.47 17.47 21.13
N GLY A 76 -0.96 18.20 20.14
CA GLY A 76 -1.32 18.00 18.75
C GLY A 76 -0.80 16.63 18.33
N SER A 77 -1.69 15.65 18.24
CA SER A 77 -1.40 14.37 17.61
C SER A 77 -1.10 14.64 16.14
N VAL A 78 0.18 14.68 15.77
CA VAL A 78 0.57 14.68 14.36
C VAL A 78 0.08 13.35 13.79
N PRO A 79 -0.83 13.34 12.80
CA PRO A 79 -1.23 12.10 12.17
C PRO A 79 0.04 11.41 11.65
N ALA A 80 0.26 10.17 12.08
CA ALA A 80 1.36 9.35 11.58
C ALA A 80 1.04 8.95 10.14
N SER A 81 1.35 9.83 9.20
CA SER A 81 1.25 9.57 7.77
C SER A 81 2.44 8.70 7.36
N ALA A 82 2.18 7.45 6.99
CA ALA A 82 3.18 6.57 6.39
C ALA A 82 3.22 6.84 4.88
N ALA A 83 3.96 7.87 4.45
CA ALA A 83 4.40 7.98 3.07
C ALA A 83 5.60 7.06 2.83
N SER A 84 5.95 6.76 1.58
CA SER A 84 7.13 5.94 1.24
C SER A 84 8.45 6.69 1.42
N PHE A 85 8.41 7.88 2.02
CA PHE A 85 9.54 8.76 2.31
C PHE A 85 9.33 9.47 3.67
N ASP A 86 10.39 10.03 4.21
CA ASP A 86 10.34 10.74 5.51
C ASP A 86 9.65 12.11 5.38
N CYS A 87 8.43 12.20 5.91
CA CYS A 87 7.65 13.43 5.89
C CYS A 87 8.30 14.62 6.62
N ASN A 88 9.22 14.38 7.57
CA ASN A 88 9.96 15.47 8.22
C ASN A 88 10.95 16.15 7.27
N ARG A 89 11.34 15.44 6.20
CA ARG A 89 12.26 15.90 5.17
C ARG A 89 11.56 16.41 3.91
N ALA A 90 10.23 16.36 3.85
CA ALA A 90 9.45 16.90 2.74
C ALA A 90 9.70 18.42 2.62
N ARG A 91 10.06 18.87 1.42
CA ARG A 91 10.30 20.29 1.12
C ARG A 91 9.55 20.77 -0.12
N LEU A 92 9.11 19.85 -0.97
CA LEU A 92 8.38 20.19 -2.17
C LEU A 92 6.86 20.24 -1.89
N PRO A 93 6.08 21.09 -2.61
CA PRO A 93 4.65 21.20 -2.36
C PRO A 93 3.86 19.90 -2.57
N ASP A 94 4.27 19.06 -3.54
CA ASP A 94 3.65 17.74 -3.75
C ASP A 94 3.92 16.80 -2.58
N GLU A 95 5.16 16.75 -2.09
CA GLU A 95 5.56 15.93 -0.94
C GLU A 95 4.84 16.37 0.34
N GLN A 96 4.73 17.68 0.58
CA GLN A 96 3.99 18.21 1.73
C GLN A 96 2.51 17.83 1.66
N ALA A 97 1.88 17.94 0.48
CA ALA A 97 0.50 17.54 0.28
C ALA A 97 0.29 16.03 0.48
N ILE A 98 1.25 15.20 0.05
CA ILE A 98 1.23 13.75 0.31
C ILE A 98 1.27 13.48 1.81
N CYS A 99 2.19 14.12 2.55
CA CYS A 99 2.33 13.94 3.99
C CYS A 99 1.14 14.46 4.80
N ALA A 100 0.48 15.52 4.34
CA ALA A 100 -0.69 16.10 5.00
C ALA A 100 -1.99 15.30 4.74
N SER A 101 -2.00 14.37 3.78
CA SER A 101 -3.18 13.61 3.40
C SER A 101 -2.95 12.11 3.55
N ARG A 102 -3.69 11.50 4.50
CA ARG A 102 -3.66 10.05 4.71
C ARG A 102 -3.89 9.27 3.42
N GLN A 103 -4.88 9.67 2.61
CA GLN A 103 -5.19 9.00 1.35
C GLN A 103 -4.03 9.07 0.35
N LEU A 104 -3.36 10.22 0.24
CA LEU A 104 -2.21 10.35 -0.66
C LEU A 104 -1.00 9.56 -0.15
N SER A 105 -0.77 9.54 1.17
CA SER A 105 0.29 8.73 1.79
C SER A 105 0.08 7.23 1.56
N GLU A 106 -1.15 6.73 1.71
CA GLU A 106 -1.48 5.32 1.43
C GLU A 106 -1.23 4.95 -0.05
N LEU A 107 -1.62 5.83 -0.98
CA LEU A 107 -1.34 5.64 -2.40
C LEU A 107 0.16 5.69 -2.72
N ASP A 108 0.92 6.54 -2.03
CA ASP A 108 2.37 6.63 -2.17
C ASP A 108 3.06 5.34 -1.74
N VAL A 109 2.66 4.78 -0.59
CA VAL A 109 3.15 3.48 -0.14
C VAL A 109 2.75 2.37 -1.11
N GLU A 110 1.49 2.27 -1.53
CA GLU A 110 1.06 1.25 -2.50
C GLU A 110 1.88 1.31 -3.79
N MET A 111 2.04 2.51 -4.35
CA MET A 111 2.82 2.74 -5.57
C MET A 111 4.27 2.28 -5.37
N SER A 112 4.89 2.67 -4.26
CA SER A 112 6.30 2.36 -3.98
C SER A 112 6.54 0.86 -3.80
N VAL A 113 5.66 0.16 -3.07
CA VAL A 113 5.76 -1.29 -2.82
C VAL A 113 5.60 -2.07 -4.11
N ARG A 114 4.62 -1.70 -4.96
CA ARG A 114 4.44 -2.33 -6.28
C ARG A 114 5.68 -2.15 -7.12
N TYR A 115 6.20 -0.93 -7.23
CA TYR A 115 7.40 -0.66 -8.01
C TYR A 115 8.60 -1.51 -7.54
N GLN A 116 8.85 -1.57 -6.23
CA GLN A 116 9.94 -2.38 -5.65
C GLN A 116 9.74 -3.88 -5.92
N MET A 117 8.53 -4.39 -5.74
CA MET A 117 8.21 -5.78 -6.03
C MET A 117 8.46 -6.10 -7.52
N LEU A 118 7.88 -5.32 -8.43
CA LEU A 118 7.99 -5.59 -9.86
C LEU A 118 9.43 -5.52 -10.36
N THR A 119 10.19 -4.52 -9.92
CA THR A 119 11.61 -4.41 -10.30
C THR A 119 12.44 -5.59 -9.79
N GLY A 120 12.06 -6.19 -8.65
CA GLY A 120 12.64 -7.43 -8.14
C GLY A 120 12.38 -8.67 -9.00
N LEU A 121 11.29 -8.68 -9.78
CA LEU A 121 10.86 -9.83 -10.60
C LEU A 121 11.42 -9.83 -12.03
N VAL A 122 12.02 -8.73 -12.48
CA VAL A 122 12.47 -8.56 -13.87
C VAL A 122 13.99 -8.51 -14.01
N ALA A 123 14.47 -8.88 -15.20
CA ALA A 123 15.88 -8.79 -15.57
C ALA A 123 16.39 -7.34 -15.61
N MET A 124 17.71 -7.15 -15.53
CA MET A 124 18.33 -5.82 -15.37
C MET A 124 17.98 -4.82 -16.47
N GLY A 125 17.79 -5.26 -17.72
CA GLY A 125 17.37 -4.38 -18.82
C GLY A 125 16.00 -3.76 -18.55
N THR A 126 14.96 -4.58 -18.39
CA THR A 126 13.61 -4.14 -18.06
C THR A 126 13.55 -3.38 -16.72
N ARG A 127 14.38 -3.76 -15.74
CA ARG A 127 14.51 -3.02 -14.48
C ARG A 127 15.00 -1.59 -14.72
N GLY A 128 15.97 -1.40 -15.63
CA GLY A 128 16.46 -0.09 -16.04
C GLY A 128 15.35 0.76 -16.65
N ASP A 129 14.64 0.20 -17.64
CA ASP A 129 13.51 0.88 -18.30
C ASP A 129 12.44 1.32 -17.28
N MET A 130 12.06 0.42 -16.36
CA MET A 130 11.12 0.74 -15.28
C MET A 130 11.61 1.88 -14.38
N GLY A 131 12.92 1.94 -14.12
CA GLY A 131 13.54 2.99 -13.31
C GLY A 131 13.49 4.35 -13.99
N ASP A 132 13.71 4.40 -15.29
CA ASP A 132 13.61 5.64 -16.08
C ASP A 132 12.16 6.15 -16.14
N GLU A 133 11.21 5.25 -16.37
CA GLU A 133 9.79 5.58 -16.31
C GLU A 133 9.37 6.09 -14.92
N GLN A 134 9.87 5.47 -13.85
CA GLN A 134 9.56 5.88 -12.48
C GLN A 134 10.07 7.29 -12.18
N GLN A 135 11.29 7.61 -12.62
CA GLN A 135 11.87 8.95 -12.49
C GLN A 135 11.10 10.00 -13.29
N SER A 136 10.69 9.64 -14.52
CA SER A 136 9.83 10.48 -15.36
C SER A 136 8.48 10.75 -14.67
N TRP A 137 7.86 9.71 -14.13
CA TRP A 137 6.62 9.83 -13.38
C TRP A 137 6.76 10.70 -12.12
N LEU A 138 7.83 10.54 -11.33
CA LEU A 138 8.10 11.40 -10.17
C LEU A 138 8.24 12.89 -10.57
N SER A 139 8.92 13.14 -11.69
CA SER A 139 9.06 14.48 -12.25
C SER A 139 7.71 15.06 -12.70
N ALA A 140 6.81 14.22 -13.26
CA ALA A 140 5.47 14.61 -13.62
C ALA A 140 4.58 14.87 -12.38
N ARG A 141 4.63 14.00 -11.37
CA ARG A 141 3.92 14.16 -10.09
C ARG A 141 4.28 15.48 -9.43
N LYS A 142 5.57 15.82 -9.40
CA LYS A 142 6.07 17.09 -8.84
C LYS A 142 5.39 18.32 -9.45
N LYS A 143 5.04 18.28 -10.74
CA LYS A 143 4.34 19.38 -11.43
C LYS A 143 2.92 19.60 -10.91
N CYS A 144 2.31 18.63 -10.22
CA CYS A 144 1.01 18.84 -9.56
C CYS A 144 1.09 19.85 -8.40
N GLY A 145 2.27 20.09 -7.82
CA GLY A 145 2.40 20.83 -6.57
C GLY A 145 1.46 20.27 -5.50
N ALA A 146 0.80 21.14 -4.74
CA ALA A 146 -0.16 20.73 -3.70
C ALA A 146 -1.57 20.37 -4.22
N ASN A 147 -1.80 20.30 -5.54
CA ASN A 147 -3.12 20.00 -6.09
C ASN A 147 -3.52 18.54 -5.84
N GLN A 148 -4.42 18.32 -4.89
CA GLN A 148 -4.83 16.99 -4.46
C GLN A 148 -5.49 16.17 -5.57
N ALA A 149 -6.33 16.75 -6.42
CA ALA A 149 -6.98 16.03 -7.52
C ALA A 149 -5.95 15.56 -8.56
N CYS A 150 -4.97 16.40 -8.87
CA CYS A 150 -3.85 16.05 -9.75
C CYS A 150 -3.03 14.90 -9.17
N LEU A 151 -2.65 14.98 -7.89
CA LEU A 151 -1.87 13.95 -7.20
C LEU A 151 -2.62 12.61 -7.16
N LEU A 152 -3.90 12.63 -6.80
CA LEU A 152 -4.75 11.42 -6.80
C LEU A 152 -4.81 10.77 -8.18
N GLY A 153 -4.96 11.57 -9.24
CA GLY A 153 -4.93 11.09 -10.62
C GLY A 153 -3.58 10.48 -11.00
N ALA A 154 -2.48 11.17 -10.67
CA ALA A 154 -1.12 10.73 -10.96
C ALA A 154 -0.78 9.38 -10.28
N TYR A 155 -1.16 9.22 -9.01
CA TYR A 155 -0.96 7.97 -8.28
C TYR A 155 -1.80 6.83 -8.82
N ARG A 156 -3.12 7.04 -9.02
CA ARG A 156 -4.01 6.00 -9.54
C ARG A 156 -3.56 5.51 -10.92
N SER A 157 -3.18 6.42 -11.79
CA SER A 157 -2.66 6.10 -13.12
C SER A 157 -1.40 5.24 -13.02
N ARG A 158 -0.40 5.64 -12.23
CA ARG A 158 0.85 4.88 -12.11
C ARG A 158 0.66 3.51 -11.46
N ILE A 159 -0.16 3.43 -10.42
CA ILE A 159 -0.50 2.16 -9.78
C ILE A 159 -1.17 1.22 -10.78
N GLN A 160 -2.05 1.73 -11.64
CA GLN A 160 -2.67 0.92 -12.69
C GLN A 160 -1.64 0.43 -13.71
N THR A 161 -0.73 1.29 -14.17
CA THR A 161 0.38 0.88 -15.05
C THR A 161 1.18 -0.27 -14.43
N LEU A 162 1.56 -0.17 -13.15
CA LEU A 162 2.31 -1.22 -12.46
C LEU A 162 1.49 -2.52 -12.29
N LYS A 163 0.17 -2.42 -12.07
CA LYS A 163 -0.72 -3.59 -12.05
C LYS A 163 -0.75 -4.29 -13.41
N ASP A 164 -0.83 -3.53 -14.49
CA ASP A 164 -0.86 -4.07 -15.85
C ASP A 164 0.47 -4.72 -16.23
N GLU A 165 1.60 -4.14 -15.83
CA GLU A 165 2.92 -4.74 -15.99
C GLU A 165 3.03 -6.08 -15.24
N TYR A 166 2.56 -6.11 -13.99
CA TYR A 166 2.55 -7.35 -13.21
C TYR A 166 1.69 -8.41 -13.89
N ALA A 167 0.49 -8.05 -14.37
CA ALA A 167 -0.39 -8.97 -15.09
C ALA A 167 0.27 -9.51 -16.37
N ARG A 168 1.02 -8.68 -17.11
CA ARG A 168 1.81 -9.11 -18.28
C ARG A 168 2.95 -10.05 -17.91
N LEU A 169 3.60 -9.85 -16.77
CA LEU A 169 4.64 -10.77 -16.30
C LEU A 169 4.04 -12.11 -15.86
N ALA A 170 2.96 -12.07 -15.06
CA ALA A 170 2.27 -13.25 -14.57
C ALA A 170 1.68 -14.13 -15.68
N SER A 171 1.29 -13.54 -16.82
CA SER A 171 0.76 -14.30 -17.95
C SER A 171 1.81 -15.10 -18.73
N ARG A 172 3.11 -14.88 -18.49
CA ARG A 172 4.21 -15.56 -19.20
C ARG A 172 4.64 -16.89 -18.55
N GLY A 173 4.02 -17.29 -17.44
CA GLY A 173 4.30 -18.54 -16.73
C GLY A 173 4.94 -18.30 -15.36
N PRO A 174 5.03 -19.35 -14.52
CA PRO A 174 5.53 -19.23 -13.17
C PRO A 174 7.03 -18.93 -13.16
N PHE A 175 7.41 -17.89 -12.41
CA PHE A 175 8.78 -17.66 -11.93
C PHE A 175 9.04 -18.50 -10.69
#